data_AF-A0A852YT42-F1
#
_entry.id   AF-A0A852YT42-F1
#
_cell.length_a   1.000
_cell.length_b   1.000
_cell.length_c   1.000
_cell.angle_alpha   90.00
_cell.angle_beta   90.00
_cell.angle_gamma   90.00
#
_symmetry.space_group_name_H-M   'P 1'
#
loop_
_entity.id
_entity.type
_entity.pdbx_description
1 polymer ?
#
loop_
_entity_poly.entity_id
_entity_poly.type
_entity_poly.pdbx_seq_one_letter_code
_entity_poly.pdbx_strand_id
1 'polypeptide(L)'
;MNGVDYYELLGVGRDASSAEIKSAYRSLARVMHPDAGGTAGTFRNLQEAYETLSDPARRAAYDRGDLGSGTDGRASGGPTVARRRRRPHTRRTRRDFGADPNFVPPKPEPDVDQLPWWHAVNPKQPVRYIPRAQHRGGAMAAAVGGWALLLPVVLVSEVWPLLLVLWLMPAIAVAGAYRYAPEYLPAASEDRAFITEFGRCTVFGEPAGVRGEHGERLTAELLSTYLTRLPGVRIFHGLSWPDSVFADIDHAVLCGRRLVLVESKMWLPGHYTADADGTLRRNGSVFRGGSTDLAESIATYRELLRDIEVVGALVLYPSRAGEITASESPGTVYAPPMTPAGFVDEIGHYLAADPARVHRDAFRQVLARVVP
;
A
#
# COMPACT_ATOMS: atom_id res chain seq x y z
N MET A 1 18.49 22.22 -6.96
CA MET A 1 17.50 23.22 -6.49
C MET A 1 16.15 22.71 -6.95
N ASN A 2 15.17 22.51 -6.05
CA ASN A 2 13.74 22.45 -6.35
C ASN A 2 12.96 22.33 -5.01
N GLY A 3 13.07 23.39 -4.20
CA GLY A 3 12.04 23.72 -3.22
C GLY A 3 10.96 24.52 -3.94
N VAL A 4 9.69 24.24 -3.66
CA VAL A 4 8.56 24.91 -4.32
C VAL A 4 8.58 26.40 -3.94
N ASP A 5 8.48 27.30 -4.92
CA ASP A 5 8.38 28.75 -4.66
C ASP A 5 7.01 29.06 -4.02
N TYR A 6 7.01 29.78 -2.89
CA TYR A 6 5.78 30.14 -2.17
C TYR A 6 4.89 31.10 -2.95
N TYR A 7 5.48 31.91 -3.84
CA TYR A 7 4.72 32.78 -4.74
C TYR A 7 4.01 31.97 -5.83
N GLU A 8 4.70 30.97 -6.39
CA GLU A 8 4.11 30.05 -7.37
C GLU A 8 3.04 29.16 -6.72
N LEU A 9 3.26 28.69 -5.49
CA LEU A 9 2.28 27.87 -4.76
C LEU A 9 0.98 28.61 -4.47
N LEU A 10 1.06 29.92 -4.17
CA LEU A 10 -0.13 30.76 -3.99
C LEU A 10 -0.69 31.30 -5.31
N GLY A 11 0.02 31.14 -6.43
CA GLY A 11 -0.36 31.68 -7.73
C GLY A 11 -0.35 33.21 -7.78
N VAL A 12 0.56 33.86 -7.05
CA VAL A 12 0.65 35.32 -6.94
C VAL A 12 2.04 35.82 -7.32
N GLY A 13 2.13 37.06 -7.83
CA GLY A 13 3.40 37.71 -8.15
C GLY A 13 4.24 38.03 -6.90
N ARG A 14 5.56 38.21 -7.08
CA ARG A 14 6.48 38.61 -5.99
C ARG A 14 6.20 40.02 -5.46
N ASP A 15 5.49 40.83 -6.23
CA ASP A 15 4.99 42.17 -5.92
C ASP A 15 3.57 42.18 -5.32
N ALA A 16 2.94 41.01 -5.13
CA ALA A 16 1.58 40.90 -4.62
C ALA A 16 1.41 41.56 -3.24
N SER A 17 0.31 42.27 -3.06
CA SER A 17 -0.07 42.88 -1.79
C SER A 17 -0.47 41.83 -0.75
N SER A 18 -0.40 42.16 0.54
CA SER A 18 -0.87 41.27 1.62
C SER A 18 -2.34 40.90 1.48
N ALA A 19 -3.14 41.76 0.86
CA ALA A 19 -4.56 41.50 0.57
C ALA A 19 -4.73 40.43 -0.50
N GLU A 20 -3.93 40.46 -1.57
CA GLU A 20 -3.92 39.46 -2.64
C GLU A 20 -3.42 38.11 -2.14
N ILE A 21 -2.33 38.08 -1.37
CA ILE A 21 -1.80 36.87 -0.72
C ILE A 21 -2.86 36.21 0.16
N LYS A 22 -3.57 37.01 0.97
CA LYS A 22 -4.66 36.53 1.83
C LYS A 22 -5.90 36.09 1.07
N SER A 23 -6.15 36.66 -0.11
CA SER A 23 -7.26 36.28 -0.97
C SER A 23 -6.97 34.95 -1.66
N ALA A 24 -5.78 34.82 -2.26
CA ALA A 24 -5.30 33.61 -2.91
C ALA A 24 -5.26 32.41 -1.95
N TYR A 25 -4.72 32.60 -0.75
CA TYR A 25 -4.74 31.58 0.30
C TYR A 25 -6.15 31.11 0.63
N ARG A 26 -7.12 32.02 0.80
CA ARG A 26 -8.51 31.65 1.13
C ARG A 26 -9.21 30.88 0.00
N SER A 27 -8.91 31.21 -1.25
CA SER A 27 -9.45 30.48 -2.41
C SER A 27 -8.86 29.08 -2.51
N LEU A 28 -7.53 28.96 -2.39
CA LEU A 28 -6.84 27.66 -2.44
C LEU A 28 -7.17 26.78 -1.23
N ALA A 29 -7.28 27.36 -0.03
CA ALA A 29 -7.58 26.62 1.20
C ALA A 29 -8.96 25.95 1.17
N ARG A 30 -9.92 26.47 0.40
CA ARG A 30 -11.25 25.83 0.23
C ARG A 30 -11.21 24.64 -0.72
N VAL A 31 -10.34 24.69 -1.72
CA VAL A 31 -10.18 23.63 -2.72
C VAL A 31 -9.25 22.54 -2.20
N MET A 32 -8.25 22.93 -1.40
CA MET A 32 -7.22 22.04 -0.86
C MET A 32 -7.48 21.62 0.59
N HIS A 33 -8.66 21.94 1.16
CA HIS A 33 -9.02 21.47 2.49
C HIS A 33 -9.17 19.94 2.45
N PRO A 34 -8.72 19.20 3.49
CA PRO A 34 -8.93 17.76 3.58
C PRO A 34 -10.41 17.36 3.47
N ASP A 35 -11.32 18.14 4.05
CA ASP A 35 -12.78 17.90 3.91
C ASP A 35 -13.34 18.15 2.50
N ALA A 36 -12.56 18.73 1.59
CA ALA A 36 -12.94 19.01 0.20
C ALA A 36 -12.15 18.16 -0.82
N GLY A 37 -11.36 17.18 -0.36
CA GLY A 37 -10.58 16.28 -1.22
C GLY A 37 -9.11 16.69 -1.43
N GLY A 38 -8.57 17.62 -0.63
CA GLY A 38 -7.15 17.97 -0.63
C GLY A 38 -6.32 17.11 0.35
N THR A 39 -5.00 17.01 0.13
CA THR A 39 -4.13 16.25 1.06
C THR A 39 -3.61 17.14 2.20
N ALA A 40 -3.36 16.54 3.37
CA ALA A 40 -2.75 17.24 4.52
C ALA A 40 -1.34 17.80 4.20
N GLY A 41 -0.64 17.21 3.23
CA GLY A 41 0.65 17.71 2.74
C GLY A 41 0.50 19.00 1.91
N THR A 42 -0.42 19.00 0.95
CA THR A 42 -0.68 20.19 0.13
C THR A 42 -1.23 21.35 0.96
N PHE A 43 -2.06 21.05 1.96
CA PHE A 43 -2.58 22.07 2.88
C PHE A 43 -1.48 22.65 3.78
N ARG A 44 -0.53 21.83 4.26
CA ARG A 44 0.63 22.30 5.04
C ARG A 44 1.52 23.25 4.24
N ASN A 45 1.84 22.91 2.99
CA ASN A 45 2.66 23.78 2.14
C ASN A 45 1.94 25.11 1.86
N LEU A 46 0.62 25.06 1.64
CA LEU A 46 -0.21 26.25 1.44
C LEU A 46 -0.22 27.15 2.69
N GLN A 47 -0.30 26.54 3.88
CA GLN A 47 -0.25 27.24 5.16
C GLN A 47 1.13 27.87 5.41
N GLU A 48 2.21 27.13 5.15
CA GLU A 48 3.60 27.62 5.31
C GLU A 48 3.91 28.79 4.37
N ALA A 49 3.47 28.72 3.11
CA ALA A 49 3.59 29.81 2.16
C ALA A 49 2.83 31.06 2.63
N TYR A 50 1.60 30.89 3.14
CA TYR A 50 0.83 32.01 3.68
C TYR A 50 1.46 32.60 4.94
N GLU A 51 1.92 31.79 5.90
CA GLU A 51 2.58 32.26 7.13
C GLU A 51 3.87 33.03 6.83
N THR A 52 4.61 32.61 5.81
CA THR A 52 5.87 33.27 5.42
C THR A 52 5.62 34.54 4.61
N LEU A 53 4.66 34.55 3.69
CA LEU A 53 4.41 35.71 2.81
C LEU A 53 3.46 36.76 3.40
N SER A 54 2.65 36.39 4.41
CA SER A 54 1.74 37.34 5.08
C SER A 54 2.42 38.25 6.10
N ASP A 55 3.55 37.83 6.67
CA ASP A 55 4.37 38.64 7.57
C ASP A 55 5.45 39.39 6.77
N PRO A 56 5.48 40.74 6.78
CA PRO A 56 6.44 41.52 6.01
C PRO A 56 7.91 41.22 6.33
N ALA A 57 8.24 40.91 7.58
CA ALA A 57 9.61 40.61 7.99
C ALA A 57 10.04 39.21 7.50
N ARG A 58 9.15 38.22 7.59
CA ARG A 58 9.40 36.86 7.08
C ARG A 58 9.45 36.82 5.56
N ARG A 59 8.58 37.56 4.88
CA ARG A 59 8.60 37.72 3.43
C ARG A 59 9.90 38.33 2.95
N ALA A 60 10.37 39.39 3.59
CA ALA A 60 11.65 40.01 3.25
C ALA A 60 12.85 39.06 3.47
N ALA A 61 12.79 38.19 4.49
CA ALA A 61 13.81 37.15 4.71
C ALA A 61 13.76 36.05 3.65
N TYR A 62 12.55 35.65 3.23
CA TYR A 62 12.32 34.71 2.15
C TYR A 62 12.86 35.26 0.81
N ASP A 63 12.57 36.52 0.50
CA ASP A 63 12.99 37.19 -0.74
C ASP A 63 14.51 37.40 -0.83
N ARG A 64 15.20 37.50 0.32
CA ARG A 64 16.67 37.55 0.39
C ARG A 64 17.34 36.18 0.30
N GLY A 65 16.57 35.09 0.34
CA GLY A 65 17.10 33.73 0.37
C GLY A 65 17.60 33.27 1.75
N ASP A 66 17.35 34.07 2.80
CA ASP A 66 17.77 33.78 4.19
C ASP A 66 17.00 32.59 4.81
N LEU A 67 15.91 32.16 4.18
CA LEU A 67 15.05 31.04 4.61
C LEU A 67 15.23 29.78 3.75
N GLY A 68 16.31 29.68 2.97
CA GLY A 68 16.65 28.49 2.20
C GLY A 68 17.38 27.43 3.04
N SER A 69 16.70 26.29 3.25
CA SER A 69 17.23 25.03 3.81
C SER A 69 17.52 25.00 5.33
N GLY A 70 16.66 24.26 6.06
CA GLY A 70 17.08 23.47 7.23
C GLY A 70 17.23 24.23 8.54
N THR A 71 16.37 23.86 9.49
CA THR A 71 16.61 23.74 10.93
C THR A 71 18.04 24.06 11.43
N ASP A 72 18.19 25.12 12.25
CA ASP A 72 18.79 25.11 13.60
C ASP A 72 19.29 26.49 14.06
N GLY A 73 19.09 26.82 15.34
CA GLY A 73 20.02 27.72 16.06
C GLY A 73 19.58 29.14 16.48
N ARG A 74 18.78 29.21 17.56
CA ARG A 74 19.02 29.95 18.83
C ARG A 74 19.32 31.48 18.87
N ALA A 75 18.69 32.09 19.90
CA ALA A 75 19.00 33.36 20.62
C ALA A 75 18.57 34.67 19.94
N SER A 76 18.06 35.73 20.59
CA SER A 76 18.04 36.21 21.99
C SER A 76 16.96 37.32 22.10
N GLY A 77 16.28 37.51 23.23
CA GLY A 77 16.55 38.68 24.09
C GLY A 77 15.26 39.21 24.74
N GLY A 78 15.27 39.41 26.06
CA GLY A 78 14.14 39.97 26.83
C GLY A 78 14.03 41.51 26.71
N PRO A 79 13.06 42.13 27.41
CA PRO A 79 13.37 42.53 28.78
C PRO A 79 12.26 42.39 29.85
N THR A 80 12.77 42.28 31.08
CA THR A 80 12.29 42.43 32.46
C THR A 80 11.08 43.35 32.71
N VAL A 81 10.10 42.94 33.53
CA VAL A 81 9.58 43.67 34.73
C VAL A 81 8.81 42.72 35.70
N ALA A 82 8.96 42.99 37.01
CA ALA A 82 8.06 42.70 38.15
C ALA A 82 8.08 41.32 38.83
N ARG A 83 8.86 41.28 39.91
CA ARG A 83 8.95 40.23 40.94
C ARG A 83 7.68 40.18 41.80
N ARG A 84 6.83 39.17 41.59
CA ARG A 84 5.72 38.83 42.51
C ARG A 84 6.00 37.47 43.16
N ARG A 85 6.25 37.46 44.47
CA ARG A 85 6.48 36.26 45.29
C ARG A 85 5.30 35.29 45.13
N ARG A 86 5.54 34.12 44.54
CA ARG A 86 4.61 32.99 44.51
C ARG A 86 5.14 31.86 45.40
N ARG A 87 4.22 31.29 46.19
CA ARG A 87 4.39 30.15 47.10
C ARG A 87 5.03 28.95 46.37
N PRO A 88 5.75 28.05 47.07
CA PRO A 88 6.41 26.93 46.43
C PRO A 88 5.35 25.96 45.90
N HIS A 89 5.03 26.11 44.62
CA HIS A 89 4.36 25.07 43.86
C HIS A 89 5.42 23.98 43.70
N THR A 90 5.17 22.81 44.31
CA THR A 90 5.91 21.61 43.97
C THR A 90 5.96 21.54 42.46
N ARG A 91 7.18 21.55 41.93
CA ARG A 91 7.44 21.51 40.49
C ARG A 91 6.90 20.16 40.04
N ARG A 92 5.61 20.09 39.69
CA ARG A 92 5.11 19.08 38.75
C ARG A 92 6.10 19.21 37.61
N THR A 93 6.93 18.18 37.47
CA THR A 93 7.71 17.98 36.26
C THR A 93 6.77 18.35 35.13
N ARG A 94 7.12 19.42 34.39
CA ARG A 94 6.52 19.62 33.07
C ARG A 94 6.64 18.24 32.46
N ARG A 95 5.52 17.54 32.26
CA ARG A 95 5.53 16.36 31.39
C ARG A 95 6.12 16.92 30.11
N ASP A 96 7.35 16.53 29.84
CA ASP A 96 8.02 16.92 28.64
C ASP A 96 7.17 16.29 27.54
N PHE A 97 6.30 17.09 26.93
CA PHE A 97 5.41 16.59 25.89
C PHE A 97 6.17 16.30 24.60
N GLY A 98 7.48 16.61 24.57
CA GLY A 98 8.52 15.89 23.83
C GLY A 98 8.06 15.37 22.49
N ALA A 99 7.55 16.25 21.64
CA ALA A 99 7.41 15.99 20.23
C ALA A 99 8.71 16.50 19.62
N ASP A 100 9.72 15.64 19.55
CA ASP A 100 10.86 15.90 18.69
C ASP A 100 10.32 15.81 17.25
N PRO A 101 10.24 16.92 16.49
CA PRO A 101 9.71 16.92 15.13
C PRO A 101 10.57 16.08 14.17
N ASN A 102 11.80 15.74 14.57
CA ASN A 102 12.72 14.90 13.84
C ASN A 102 12.80 13.49 14.44
N PHE A 103 11.88 13.11 15.33
CA PHE A 103 11.85 11.76 15.86
C PHE A 103 11.70 10.75 14.73
N VAL A 104 12.72 9.92 14.57
CA VAL A 104 12.65 8.73 13.71
C VAL A 104 12.52 7.52 14.63
N PRO A 105 11.44 6.74 14.51
CA PRO A 105 11.33 5.51 15.25
C PRO A 105 12.49 4.57 14.90
N PRO A 106 12.97 3.76 15.84
CA PRO A 106 14.02 2.79 15.55
C PRO A 106 13.56 1.87 14.43
N LYS A 107 14.50 1.46 13.59
CA LYS A 107 14.23 0.50 12.53
C LYS A 107 13.65 -0.78 13.14
N PRO A 108 12.50 -1.28 12.66
CA PRO A 108 11.95 -2.51 13.17
C PRO A 108 12.85 -3.69 12.78
N GLU A 109 13.20 -4.51 13.76
CA GLU A 109 13.98 -5.74 13.58
C GLU A 109 13.20 -6.94 14.14
N PRO A 110 12.20 -7.47 13.41
CA PRO A 110 11.51 -8.69 13.80
C PRO A 110 12.47 -9.87 13.98
N ASP A 111 12.25 -10.66 15.03
CA ASP A 111 12.99 -11.89 15.30
C ASP A 111 12.57 -12.98 14.30
N VAL A 112 13.43 -13.20 13.29
CA VAL A 112 13.16 -14.14 12.21
C VAL A 112 13.08 -15.59 12.66
N ASP A 113 13.71 -15.95 13.79
CA ASP A 113 13.72 -17.32 14.30
C ASP A 113 12.37 -17.69 14.92
N GLN A 114 11.56 -16.70 15.29
CA GLN A 114 10.20 -16.89 15.81
C GLN A 114 9.15 -16.96 14.70
N LEU A 115 9.50 -16.64 13.44
CA LEU A 115 8.56 -16.60 12.32
C LEU A 115 8.38 -18.00 11.71
N PRO A 116 7.23 -18.68 11.92
CA PRO A 116 7.07 -20.08 11.47
C PRO A 116 7.17 -20.22 9.94
N TRP A 117 6.68 -19.22 9.20
CA TRP A 117 6.68 -19.21 7.74
C TRP A 117 8.09 -18.98 7.16
N TRP A 118 8.99 -18.32 7.90
CA TRP A 118 10.32 -17.94 7.42
C TRP A 118 11.18 -19.16 7.08
N HIS A 119 11.11 -20.19 7.92
CA HIS A 119 11.83 -21.44 7.74
C HIS A 119 11.10 -22.44 6.83
N ALA A 120 9.78 -22.32 6.70
CA ALA A 120 8.98 -23.21 5.86
C ALA A 120 9.12 -22.89 4.36
N VAL A 121 9.40 -21.63 4.01
CA VAL A 121 9.47 -21.19 2.61
C VAL A 121 10.85 -21.39 2.01
N ASN A 122 10.90 -21.99 0.81
CA ASN A 122 12.11 -22.09 0.01
C ASN A 122 12.24 -20.87 -0.92
N PRO A 123 13.19 -19.94 -0.67
CA PRO A 123 13.36 -18.73 -1.49
C PRO A 123 13.89 -19.03 -2.90
N LYS A 124 14.39 -20.24 -3.17
CA LYS A 124 14.88 -20.65 -4.49
C LYS A 124 13.81 -21.37 -5.32
N GLN A 125 12.58 -21.48 -4.80
CA GLN A 125 11.50 -22.11 -5.53
C GLN A 125 11.16 -21.33 -6.81
N PRO A 126 11.00 -22.00 -7.97
CA PRO A 126 10.62 -21.32 -9.20
C PRO A 126 9.21 -20.71 -9.09
N VAL A 127 9.09 -19.46 -9.50
CA VAL A 127 7.81 -18.74 -9.54
C VAL A 127 6.93 -19.31 -10.65
N ARG A 128 5.69 -19.66 -10.32
CA ARG A 128 4.66 -20.09 -11.27
C ARG A 128 3.68 -18.96 -11.51
N TYR A 129 3.41 -18.64 -12.77
CA TYR A 129 2.42 -17.63 -13.09
C TYR A 129 1.07 -18.29 -13.37
N ILE A 130 0.02 -17.77 -12.73
CA ILE A 130 -1.33 -18.31 -12.88
C ILE A 130 -1.88 -17.85 -14.24
N PRO A 131 -2.26 -18.77 -15.14
CA PRO A 131 -2.77 -18.42 -16.47
C PRO A 131 -4.09 -17.65 -16.37
N ARG A 132 -4.39 -16.87 -17.42
CA ARG A 132 -5.75 -16.34 -17.65
C ARG A 132 -6.71 -17.52 -17.67
N ALA A 133 -7.74 -17.50 -16.82
CA ALA A 133 -8.89 -18.39 -16.94
C ALA A 133 -9.68 -18.00 -18.20
N GLN A 134 -9.11 -18.19 -19.38
CA GLN A 134 -9.81 -17.93 -20.62
C GLN A 134 -10.76 -19.10 -20.83
N HIS A 135 -12.06 -18.80 -20.90
CA HIS A 135 -13.13 -19.73 -21.26
C HIS A 135 -12.79 -20.48 -22.57
N ARG A 136 -12.05 -21.60 -22.47
CA ARG A 136 -11.79 -22.52 -23.58
C ARG A 136 -12.98 -23.44 -23.88
N GLY A 137 -14.08 -23.28 -23.14
CA GLY A 137 -15.27 -24.15 -23.23
C GLY A 137 -16.00 -24.08 -24.58
N GLY A 138 -16.02 -22.93 -25.25
CA GLY A 138 -16.85 -22.73 -26.45
C GLY A 138 -16.41 -23.53 -27.68
N ALA A 139 -15.13 -23.46 -28.05
CA ALA A 139 -14.61 -24.20 -29.21
C ALA A 139 -14.58 -25.71 -28.97
N MET A 140 -14.34 -26.13 -27.73
CA MET A 140 -14.27 -27.55 -27.36
C MET A 140 -15.67 -28.18 -27.26
N ALA A 141 -16.67 -27.45 -26.76
CA ALA A 141 -18.06 -27.90 -26.75
C ALA A 141 -18.59 -28.11 -28.18
N ALA A 142 -18.21 -27.25 -29.13
CA ALA A 142 -18.55 -27.41 -30.55
C ALA A 142 -17.89 -28.66 -31.17
N ALA A 143 -16.61 -28.91 -30.87
CA ALA A 143 -15.89 -30.09 -31.35
C ALA A 143 -16.44 -31.40 -30.75
N VAL A 144 -16.71 -31.43 -29.44
CA VAL A 144 -17.32 -32.57 -28.74
C VAL A 144 -18.75 -32.81 -29.25
N GLY A 145 -19.54 -31.75 -29.44
CA GLY A 145 -20.88 -31.83 -30.01
C GLY A 145 -20.89 -32.39 -31.44
N GLY A 146 -20.01 -31.89 -32.31
CA GLY A 146 -19.87 -32.40 -33.68
C GLY A 146 -19.44 -33.86 -33.74
N TRP A 147 -18.58 -34.28 -32.81
CA TRP A 147 -18.09 -35.65 -32.75
C TRP A 147 -19.11 -36.64 -32.16
N ALA A 148 -19.93 -36.20 -31.20
CA ALA A 148 -21.07 -36.95 -30.67
C ALA A 148 -22.14 -37.23 -31.74
N LEU A 149 -22.29 -36.35 -32.74
CA LEU A 149 -23.23 -36.56 -33.86
C LEU A 149 -22.84 -37.74 -34.78
N LEU A 150 -21.61 -38.26 -34.68
CA LEU A 150 -21.18 -39.46 -35.43
C LEU A 150 -21.59 -40.77 -34.75
N LEU A 151 -21.97 -40.74 -33.47
CA LEU A 151 -22.32 -41.93 -32.68
C LEU A 151 -23.51 -42.74 -33.26
N PRO A 152 -24.59 -42.12 -33.78
CA PRO A 152 -25.69 -42.88 -34.39
C PRO A 152 -25.26 -43.64 -35.64
N VAL A 153 -24.35 -43.09 -36.44
CA VAL A 153 -23.80 -43.73 -37.65
C VAL A 153 -22.98 -44.97 -37.29
N VAL A 154 -22.22 -44.89 -36.18
CA VAL A 154 -21.44 -46.01 -35.65
C VAL A 154 -22.34 -47.15 -35.16
N LEU A 155 -23.43 -46.82 -34.46
CA LEU A 155 -24.33 -47.80 -33.83
C LEU A 155 -25.23 -48.57 -34.81
N VAL A 156 -25.53 -48.00 -35.99
CA VAL A 156 -26.39 -48.64 -37.01
C VAL A 156 -25.59 -49.60 -37.92
N SER A 157 -24.26 -49.65 -37.79
CA SER A 157 -23.41 -50.52 -38.60
C SER A 157 -23.38 -51.97 -38.09
N GLU A 158 -23.23 -52.94 -38.99
CA GLU A 158 -23.07 -54.36 -38.61
C GLU A 158 -21.73 -54.65 -37.88
N VAL A 159 -20.76 -53.73 -37.99
CA VAL A 159 -19.43 -53.80 -37.36
C VAL A 159 -19.29 -52.82 -36.19
N TRP A 160 -20.41 -52.44 -35.57
CA TRP A 160 -20.45 -51.43 -34.51
C TRP A 160 -19.47 -51.65 -33.35
N PRO A 161 -19.10 -52.88 -32.91
CA PRO A 161 -18.16 -53.04 -31.80
C PRO A 161 -16.76 -52.50 -32.14
N LEU A 162 -16.31 -52.71 -33.39
CA LEU A 162 -14.99 -52.28 -33.88
C LEU A 162 -14.97 -50.77 -34.13
N LEU A 163 -16.05 -50.23 -34.70
CA LEU A 163 -16.21 -48.79 -34.91
C LEU A 163 -16.39 -48.03 -33.59
N LEU A 164 -17.02 -48.62 -32.57
CA LEU A 164 -17.13 -48.01 -31.25
C LEU A 164 -15.76 -47.87 -30.57
N VAL A 165 -14.89 -48.88 -30.68
CA VAL A 165 -13.51 -48.78 -30.15
C VAL A 165 -12.72 -47.71 -30.90
N LEU A 166 -12.79 -47.69 -32.23
CA LEU A 166 -12.11 -46.69 -33.05
C LEU A 166 -12.66 -45.28 -32.79
N TRP A 167 -13.97 -45.17 -32.53
CA TRP A 167 -14.63 -43.93 -32.14
C TRP A 167 -14.21 -43.53 -30.73
N LEU A 168 -14.14 -44.40 -29.72
CA LEU A 168 -13.78 -43.99 -28.35
C LEU A 168 -12.31 -43.58 -28.18
N MET A 169 -11.39 -44.15 -28.96
CA MET A 169 -9.94 -43.90 -28.84
C MET A 169 -9.55 -42.41 -28.92
N PRO A 170 -10.00 -41.62 -29.92
CA PRO A 170 -9.77 -40.18 -29.94
C PRO A 170 -10.37 -39.44 -28.74
N ALA A 171 -11.56 -39.78 -28.24
CA ALA A 171 -12.10 -39.13 -27.04
C ALA A 171 -11.25 -39.41 -25.81
N ILE A 172 -10.82 -40.67 -25.62
CA ILE A 172 -9.99 -41.04 -24.48
C ILE A 172 -8.63 -40.34 -24.57
N ALA A 173 -8.04 -40.27 -25.76
CA ALA A 173 -6.80 -39.54 -25.99
C ALA A 173 -6.96 -38.03 -25.74
N VAL A 174 -8.07 -37.41 -26.18
CA VAL A 174 -8.37 -36.00 -25.94
C VAL A 174 -8.69 -35.73 -24.48
N ALA A 175 -9.42 -36.61 -23.79
CA ALA A 175 -9.73 -36.51 -22.37
C ALA A 175 -8.47 -36.69 -21.50
N GLY A 176 -7.60 -37.63 -21.88
CA GLY A 176 -6.28 -37.81 -21.29
C GLY A 176 -5.40 -36.58 -21.51
N ALA A 177 -5.30 -36.10 -22.76
CA ALA A 177 -4.60 -34.85 -23.05
C ALA A 177 -5.21 -33.68 -22.27
N TYR A 178 -6.51 -33.55 -22.10
CA TYR A 178 -7.08 -32.47 -21.30
C TYR A 178 -6.76 -32.59 -19.80
N ARG A 179 -6.72 -33.82 -19.27
CA ARG A 179 -6.39 -34.09 -17.87
C ARG A 179 -4.90 -33.89 -17.56
N TYR A 180 -4.02 -34.06 -18.56
CA TYR A 180 -2.56 -34.06 -18.37
C TYR A 180 -1.78 -32.96 -19.14
N ALA A 181 -2.38 -32.31 -20.14
CA ALA A 181 -1.75 -31.26 -20.96
C ALA A 181 -1.82 -29.80 -20.44
N PRO A 182 -2.59 -29.42 -19.41
CA PRO A 182 -2.50 -28.05 -18.85
C PRO A 182 -1.08 -27.70 -18.39
N GLU A 183 -0.26 -28.71 -18.11
CA GLU A 183 1.11 -28.54 -17.61
C GLU A 183 2.16 -28.22 -18.69
N TYR A 184 1.92 -28.43 -20.00
CA TYR A 184 3.06 -28.57 -20.93
C TYR A 184 3.20 -27.60 -22.11
N LEU A 185 2.17 -26.92 -22.65
CA LEU A 185 2.35 -26.29 -23.99
C LEU A 185 1.97 -24.81 -24.23
N PRO A 186 1.09 -24.13 -23.47
CA PRO A 186 0.92 -22.67 -23.61
C PRO A 186 1.48 -21.84 -22.44
N ALA A 187 1.74 -22.45 -21.28
CA ALA A 187 2.17 -21.71 -20.08
C ALA A 187 3.59 -21.14 -20.23
N ALA A 188 4.51 -21.90 -20.83
CA ALA A 188 5.93 -21.54 -20.88
C ALA A 188 6.27 -20.35 -21.79
N SER A 189 5.55 -20.16 -22.91
CA SER A 189 5.78 -19.02 -23.81
C SER A 189 5.23 -17.72 -23.20
N GLU A 190 4.05 -17.77 -22.60
CA GLU A 190 3.47 -16.64 -21.88
C GLU A 190 4.25 -16.30 -20.60
N ASP A 191 4.79 -17.31 -19.90
CA ASP A 191 5.71 -17.12 -18.77
C ASP A 191 6.96 -16.37 -19.22
N ARG A 192 7.59 -16.83 -20.31
CA ARG A 192 8.76 -16.14 -20.89
C ARG A 192 8.42 -14.72 -21.33
N ALA A 193 7.28 -14.50 -21.97
CA ALA A 193 6.84 -13.17 -22.39
C ALA A 193 6.66 -12.24 -21.19
N PHE A 194 5.96 -12.70 -20.14
CA PHE A 194 5.75 -11.93 -18.92
C PHE A 194 7.07 -11.61 -18.20
N ILE A 195 7.98 -12.60 -18.09
CA ILE A 195 9.32 -12.40 -17.52
C ILE A 195 10.15 -11.43 -18.39
N THR A 196 10.01 -11.47 -19.71
CA THR A 196 10.72 -10.55 -20.62
C THR A 196 10.18 -9.11 -20.47
N GLU A 197 8.88 -8.97 -20.29
CA GLU A 197 8.19 -7.68 -20.17
C GLU A 197 8.48 -6.97 -18.83
N PHE A 198 8.41 -7.70 -17.71
CA PHE A 198 8.51 -7.10 -16.36
C PHE A 198 9.79 -7.48 -15.60
N GLY A 199 10.66 -8.29 -16.20
CA GLY A 199 11.88 -8.76 -15.58
C GLY A 199 11.64 -9.68 -14.37
N ARG A 200 12.67 -9.83 -13.55
CA ARG A 200 12.58 -10.45 -12.21
C ARG A 200 12.35 -9.42 -11.11
N CYS A 201 11.93 -8.21 -11.48
CA CYS A 201 11.68 -7.14 -10.51
C CYS A 201 10.59 -7.57 -9.53
N THR A 202 10.88 -7.38 -8.25
CA THR A 202 9.97 -7.67 -7.14
C THR A 202 9.34 -6.41 -6.57
N VAL A 203 9.92 -5.24 -6.85
CA VAL A 203 9.50 -3.93 -6.31
C VAL A 203 9.21 -2.98 -7.46
N PHE A 204 8.09 -2.26 -7.38
CA PHE A 204 7.60 -1.32 -8.39
C PHE A 204 7.15 -0.02 -7.72
N GLY A 205 7.38 1.11 -8.39
CA GLY A 205 7.15 2.44 -7.82
C GLY A 205 8.27 2.88 -6.87
N GLU A 206 8.23 4.13 -6.46
CA GLU A 206 9.11 4.65 -5.42
C GLU A 206 8.34 4.72 -4.10
N PRO A 207 8.89 4.19 -2.99
CA PRO A 207 8.34 4.51 -1.68
C PRO A 207 8.44 6.02 -1.49
N ALA A 208 7.45 6.64 -0.87
CA ALA A 208 7.37 8.10 -0.79
C ALA A 208 8.73 8.72 -0.47
N GLY A 209 9.18 9.60 -1.37
CA GLY A 209 10.59 10.01 -1.45
C GLY A 209 11.10 10.81 -0.24
N VAL A 210 11.91 11.85 -0.48
CA VAL A 210 12.47 12.69 0.61
C VAL A 210 11.39 13.27 1.55
N ARG A 211 10.14 13.37 1.06
CA ARG A 211 8.97 13.95 1.73
C ARG A 211 7.95 12.95 2.31
N GLY A 212 8.16 11.64 2.16
CA GLY A 212 7.28 10.61 2.75
C GLY A 212 7.34 10.60 4.29
N GLU A 213 6.26 10.18 4.95
CA GLU A 213 6.32 9.98 6.41
C GLU A 213 7.37 8.91 6.74
N HIS A 214 8.14 9.07 7.84
CA HIS A 214 9.17 8.08 8.22
C HIS A 214 8.61 6.66 8.32
N GLY A 215 7.34 6.52 8.70
CA GLY A 215 6.62 5.25 8.71
C GLY A 215 6.58 4.56 7.35
N GLU A 216 6.27 5.29 6.28
CA GLU A 216 6.17 4.70 4.92
C GLU A 216 7.51 4.13 4.45
N ARG A 217 8.62 4.84 4.71
CA ARG A 217 9.97 4.38 4.37
C ARG A 217 10.37 3.13 5.15
N LEU A 218 10.06 3.10 6.45
CA LEU A 218 10.32 1.95 7.30
C LEU A 218 9.49 0.74 6.89
N THR A 219 8.23 0.94 6.49
CA THR A 219 7.39 -0.12 5.93
C THR A 219 7.96 -0.63 4.62
N ALA A 220 8.35 0.25 3.69
CA ALA A 220 8.95 -0.16 2.41
C ALA A 220 10.23 -1.00 2.60
N GLU A 221 11.08 -0.62 3.55
CA GLU A 221 12.27 -1.38 3.91
C GLU A 221 11.92 -2.74 4.49
N LEU A 222 10.90 -2.80 5.37
CA LEU A 222 10.41 -4.03 5.97
C LEU A 222 9.83 -4.99 4.93
N LEU A 223 9.00 -4.49 3.99
CA LEU A 223 8.49 -5.25 2.86
C LEU A 223 9.64 -5.85 2.04
N SER A 224 10.62 -5.01 1.69
CA SER A 224 11.76 -5.39 0.86
C SER A 224 12.69 -6.39 1.56
N THR A 225 12.87 -6.26 2.87
CA THR A 225 13.79 -7.09 3.67
C THR A 225 13.20 -8.47 3.97
N TYR A 226 11.92 -8.52 4.35
CA TYR A 226 11.32 -9.75 4.87
C TYR A 226 10.43 -10.46 3.85
N LEU A 227 9.51 -9.75 3.19
CA LEU A 227 8.50 -10.40 2.34
C LEU A 227 9.04 -10.85 0.98
N THR A 228 10.11 -10.22 0.47
CA THR A 228 10.77 -10.65 -0.78
C THR A 228 11.41 -12.03 -0.71
N ARG A 229 11.54 -12.60 0.51
CA ARG A 229 11.91 -14.00 0.70
C ARG A 229 10.91 -14.95 0.04
N LEU A 230 9.64 -14.57 -0.05
CA LEU A 230 8.61 -15.28 -0.78
C LEU A 230 8.79 -15.03 -2.28
N PRO A 231 9.14 -16.04 -3.11
CA PRO A 231 9.47 -15.81 -4.52
C PRO A 231 8.33 -15.16 -5.35
N GLY A 232 7.09 -15.42 -4.96
CA GLY A 232 5.88 -14.91 -5.60
C GLY A 232 5.52 -13.48 -5.23
N VAL A 233 6.18 -12.87 -4.22
CA VAL A 233 5.84 -11.52 -3.78
C VAL A 233 6.20 -10.48 -4.83
N ARG A 234 5.27 -9.56 -5.08
CA ARG A 234 5.45 -8.33 -5.85
C ARG A 234 4.95 -7.16 -5.01
N ILE A 235 5.83 -6.20 -4.77
CA ILE A 235 5.62 -5.02 -3.94
C ILE A 235 5.39 -3.83 -4.86
N PHE A 236 4.37 -3.04 -4.56
CA PHE A 236 4.00 -1.84 -5.28
C PHE A 236 3.97 -0.69 -4.29
N HIS A 237 4.63 0.41 -4.61
CA HIS A 237 4.65 1.62 -3.80
C HIS A 237 3.79 2.70 -4.47
N GLY A 238 2.99 3.42 -3.67
CA GLY A 238 2.16 4.53 -4.12
C GLY A 238 1.11 4.12 -5.15
N LEU A 239 0.00 3.51 -4.69
CA LEU A 239 -1.08 3.11 -5.58
C LEU A 239 -2.22 4.12 -5.58
N SER A 240 -2.80 4.35 -6.75
CA SER A 240 -4.02 5.13 -6.91
C SER A 240 -5.28 4.27 -6.95
N TRP A 241 -6.39 4.83 -6.50
CA TRP A 241 -7.70 4.30 -6.83
C TRP A 241 -7.98 4.37 -8.33
N PRO A 242 -8.95 3.58 -8.85
CA PRO A 242 -9.22 3.51 -10.28
C PRO A 242 -9.45 4.84 -10.99
N ASP A 243 -10.05 5.80 -10.28
CA ASP A 243 -10.39 7.14 -10.78
C ASP A 243 -9.51 8.25 -10.16
N SER A 244 -8.46 7.87 -9.43
CA SER A 244 -7.52 8.79 -8.81
C SER A 244 -6.21 8.87 -9.57
N VAL A 245 -5.61 10.06 -9.57
CA VAL A 245 -4.27 10.33 -10.08
C VAL A 245 -3.24 10.46 -8.97
N PHE A 246 -3.66 10.31 -7.71
CA PHE A 246 -2.82 10.43 -6.52
C PHE A 246 -2.51 9.07 -5.93
N ALA A 247 -1.42 8.99 -5.16
CA ALA A 247 -1.09 7.79 -4.40
C ALA A 247 -1.98 7.76 -3.14
N ASP A 248 -3.13 7.09 -3.24
CA ASP A 248 -4.10 6.94 -2.15
C ASP A 248 -3.71 5.82 -1.17
N ILE A 249 -2.84 4.89 -1.58
CA ILE A 249 -2.37 3.76 -0.79
C ILE A 249 -0.85 3.73 -0.79
N ASP A 250 -0.23 3.71 0.40
CA ASP A 250 1.22 3.77 0.56
C ASP A 250 1.92 2.59 -0.14
N HIS A 251 1.48 1.36 0.15
CA HIS A 251 2.07 0.15 -0.42
C HIS A 251 1.03 -0.94 -0.70
N ALA A 252 1.35 -1.85 -1.61
CA ALA A 252 0.62 -3.09 -1.79
C ALA A 252 1.55 -4.27 -2.04
N VAL A 253 1.13 -5.45 -1.61
CA VAL A 253 1.88 -6.71 -1.75
C VAL A 253 0.98 -7.76 -2.39
N LEU A 254 1.36 -8.20 -3.59
CA LEU A 254 0.69 -9.28 -4.32
C LEU A 254 1.49 -10.58 -4.20
N CYS A 255 0.87 -11.67 -3.77
CA CYS A 255 1.43 -13.01 -3.83
C CYS A 255 0.32 -14.03 -4.14
N GLY A 256 0.47 -14.79 -5.22
CA GLY A 256 -0.55 -15.72 -5.67
C GLY A 256 -1.86 -15.00 -6.00
N ARG A 257 -2.95 -15.39 -5.32
CA ARG A 257 -4.28 -14.77 -5.39
C ARG A 257 -4.59 -13.84 -4.21
N ARG A 258 -3.56 -13.38 -3.48
CA ARG A 258 -3.71 -12.51 -2.32
C ARG A 258 -3.06 -11.17 -2.58
N LEU A 259 -3.80 -10.10 -2.31
CA LEU A 259 -3.33 -8.72 -2.34
C LEU A 259 -3.50 -8.11 -0.95
N VAL A 260 -2.41 -7.60 -0.40
CA VAL A 260 -2.40 -6.88 0.87
C VAL A 260 -2.19 -5.41 0.55
N LEU A 261 -3.15 -4.56 0.88
CA LEU A 261 -3.01 -3.11 0.86
C LEU A 261 -2.44 -2.67 2.21
N VAL A 262 -1.41 -1.83 2.20
CA VAL A 262 -0.68 -1.46 3.40
C VAL A 262 -0.68 0.05 3.55
N GLU A 263 -1.16 0.51 4.69
CA GLU A 263 -1.10 1.91 5.11
C GLU A 263 -0.24 2.00 6.37
N SER A 264 0.60 3.02 6.46
CA SER A 264 1.55 3.21 7.56
C SER A 264 1.25 4.52 8.27
N LYS A 265 1.12 4.52 9.60
CA LYS A 265 0.86 5.74 10.37
C LYS A 265 1.84 5.94 11.52
N MET A 266 2.26 7.17 11.71
CA MET A 266 3.01 7.59 12.91
C MET A 266 2.07 8.15 13.96
N TRP A 267 1.72 7.35 14.96
CA TRP A 267 0.78 7.73 16.02
C TRP A 267 1.42 7.75 17.40
N LEU A 268 0.71 8.29 18.39
CA LEU A 268 1.23 8.38 19.75
C LEU A 268 1.43 6.98 20.34
N PRO A 269 2.56 6.71 21.04
CA PRO A 269 2.76 5.46 21.78
C PRO A 269 1.54 5.05 22.60
N GLY A 270 1.22 3.76 22.61
CA GLY A 270 0.04 3.20 23.28
C GLY A 270 -0.41 1.89 22.65
N HIS A 271 -1.45 1.32 23.25
CA HIS A 271 -2.06 0.10 22.77
C HIS A 271 -3.22 0.43 21.82
N TYR A 272 -3.16 -0.08 20.59
CA TYR A 272 -4.19 0.07 19.58
C TYR A 272 -5.00 -1.20 19.39
N THR A 273 -6.31 -1.06 19.16
CA THR A 273 -7.21 -2.15 18.78
C THR A 273 -8.20 -1.65 17.73
N ALA A 274 -8.75 -2.55 16.93
CA ALA A 274 -9.86 -2.27 16.04
C ALA A 274 -11.10 -3.06 16.49
N ASP A 275 -12.23 -2.37 16.58
CA ASP A 275 -13.54 -3.00 16.74
C ASP A 275 -14.00 -3.59 15.39
N ALA A 276 -14.99 -4.49 15.39
CA ALA A 276 -15.47 -5.17 14.19
C ALA A 276 -16.09 -4.22 13.13
N ASP A 277 -16.51 -3.03 13.54
CA ASP A 277 -17.02 -1.95 12.69
C ASP A 277 -15.90 -1.08 12.08
N GLY A 278 -14.63 -1.39 12.38
CA GLY A 278 -13.47 -0.61 11.97
C GLY A 278 -13.13 0.56 12.91
N THR A 279 -13.86 0.74 14.02
CA THR A 279 -13.56 1.80 14.98
C THR A 279 -12.23 1.51 15.68
N LEU A 280 -11.26 2.42 15.52
CA LEU A 280 -9.96 2.31 16.20
C LEU A 280 -10.04 2.81 17.64
N ARG A 281 -9.36 2.11 18.54
CA ARG A 281 -9.20 2.51 19.94
C ARG A 281 -7.73 2.61 20.29
N ARG A 282 -7.41 3.55 21.18
CA ARG A 282 -6.11 3.71 21.82
C ARG A 282 -6.27 3.67 23.33
N ASN A 283 -5.62 2.72 23.98
CA ASN A 283 -5.74 2.46 25.42
C ASN A 283 -7.22 2.34 25.86
N GLY A 284 -8.02 1.62 25.08
CA GLY A 284 -9.47 1.40 25.31
C GLY A 284 -10.40 2.56 24.94
N SER A 285 -9.87 3.76 24.71
CA SER A 285 -10.66 4.93 24.29
C SER A 285 -10.76 5.02 22.77
N VAL A 286 -11.90 5.46 22.24
CA VAL A 286 -12.07 5.71 20.80
C VAL A 286 -10.98 6.68 20.32
N PHE A 287 -10.21 6.23 19.34
CA PHE A 287 -9.12 6.99 18.77
C PHE A 287 -9.61 7.71 17.51
N ARG A 288 -9.65 9.04 17.58
CA ARG A 288 -10.01 9.91 16.44
C ARG A 288 -8.80 10.63 15.86
N GLY A 289 -7.59 10.14 16.16
CA GLY A 289 -6.34 10.85 15.89
C GLY A 289 -5.85 10.75 14.45
N GLY A 290 -6.60 10.09 13.56
CA GLY A 290 -6.35 10.05 12.12
C GLY A 290 -7.45 9.25 11.42
N SER A 291 -7.77 9.64 10.19
CA SER A 291 -8.50 8.79 9.25
C SER A 291 -7.54 7.78 8.61
N THR A 292 -8.11 6.66 8.17
CA THR A 292 -7.43 5.68 7.31
C THR A 292 -8.37 5.49 6.12
N ASP A 293 -7.85 5.58 4.91
CA ASP A 293 -8.65 5.34 3.71
C ASP A 293 -8.58 3.86 3.28
N LEU A 294 -7.93 3.03 4.10
CA LEU A 294 -7.72 1.61 3.86
C LEU A 294 -9.02 0.81 3.72
N ALA A 295 -10.07 1.11 4.50
CA ALA A 295 -11.35 0.40 4.38
C ALA A 295 -12.02 0.63 3.02
N GLU A 296 -12.02 1.88 2.54
CA GLU A 296 -12.53 2.26 1.23
C GLU A 296 -11.64 1.67 0.12
N SER A 297 -10.32 1.77 0.28
CA SER A 297 -9.33 1.18 -0.63
C SER A 297 -9.54 -0.33 -0.83
N ILE A 298 -9.79 -1.07 0.26
CA ILE A 298 -10.07 -2.51 0.19
C ILE A 298 -11.35 -2.77 -0.60
N ALA A 299 -12.43 -2.01 -0.34
CA ALA A 299 -13.68 -2.17 -1.07
C ALA A 299 -13.47 -1.95 -2.57
N THR A 300 -12.81 -0.85 -2.94
CA THR A 300 -12.49 -0.50 -4.32
C THR A 300 -11.64 -1.56 -5.02
N TYR A 301 -10.59 -2.08 -4.37
CA TYR A 301 -9.75 -3.12 -4.97
C TYR A 301 -10.41 -4.50 -5.03
N ARG A 302 -11.35 -4.82 -4.14
CA ARG A 302 -12.16 -6.05 -4.23
C ARG A 302 -13.08 -6.03 -5.45
N GLU A 303 -13.66 -4.87 -5.74
CA GLU A 303 -14.50 -4.70 -6.94
C GLU A 303 -13.67 -4.81 -8.22
N LEU A 304 -12.48 -4.21 -8.21
CA LEU A 304 -11.53 -4.27 -9.33
C LEU A 304 -11.00 -5.70 -9.56
N LEU A 305 -10.63 -6.39 -8.49
CA LEU A 305 -9.93 -7.68 -8.53
C LEU A 305 -10.80 -8.80 -7.94
N ARG A 306 -11.93 -9.10 -8.60
CA ARG A 306 -12.93 -10.08 -8.12
C ARG A 306 -12.39 -11.49 -7.82
N ASP A 307 -11.28 -11.85 -8.43
CA ASP A 307 -10.61 -13.14 -8.28
C ASP A 307 -9.50 -13.14 -7.22
N ILE A 308 -9.23 -11.98 -6.59
CA ILE A 308 -8.13 -11.79 -5.66
C ILE A 308 -8.70 -11.53 -4.28
N GLU A 309 -8.13 -12.22 -3.30
CA GLU A 309 -8.40 -11.96 -1.91
C GLU A 309 -7.67 -10.68 -1.50
N VAL A 310 -8.42 -9.61 -1.25
CA VAL A 310 -7.86 -8.31 -0.86
C VAL A 310 -8.08 -8.10 0.63
N VAL A 311 -6.99 -7.84 1.35
CA VAL A 311 -6.97 -7.51 2.78
C VAL A 311 -6.16 -6.23 3.02
N GLY A 312 -6.42 -5.54 4.13
CA GLY A 312 -5.64 -4.38 4.55
C GLY A 312 -4.73 -4.68 5.73
N ALA A 313 -3.64 -3.93 5.84
CA ALA A 313 -2.75 -3.93 6.98
C ALA A 313 -2.41 -2.49 7.38
N LEU A 314 -2.73 -2.10 8.61
CA LEU A 314 -2.42 -0.79 9.16
C LEU A 314 -1.18 -0.90 10.07
N VAL A 315 -0.01 -0.52 9.55
CA VAL A 315 1.26 -0.63 10.27
C VAL A 315 1.50 0.65 11.07
N LEU A 316 1.65 0.50 12.38
CA LEU A 316 1.76 1.63 13.29
C LEU A 316 3.20 1.82 13.80
N TYR A 317 3.69 3.04 13.64
CA TYR A 317 4.98 3.48 14.17
C TYR A 317 4.78 4.52 15.27
N PRO A 318 5.64 4.54 16.30
CA PRO A 318 5.57 5.59 17.30
C PRO A 318 6.01 6.93 16.71
N SER A 319 5.24 7.98 16.94
CA SER A 319 5.55 9.37 16.58
C SER A 319 6.56 10.04 17.52
N ARG A 320 6.90 9.38 18.63
CA ARG A 320 7.86 9.82 19.65
C ARG A 320 8.33 8.62 20.46
N ALA A 321 9.36 8.82 21.29
CA ALA A 321 9.84 7.78 22.20
C ALA A 321 8.69 7.13 23.01
N GLY A 322 8.60 5.81 22.91
CA GLY A 322 7.57 4.98 23.53
C GLY A 322 7.19 3.81 22.64
N GLU A 323 6.40 2.90 23.19
CA GLU A 323 6.01 1.66 22.53
C GLU A 323 4.63 1.77 21.88
N ILE A 324 4.49 1.14 20.71
CA ILE A 324 3.19 0.85 20.08
C ILE A 324 2.95 -0.64 20.26
N THR A 325 1.79 -0.98 20.81
CA THR A 325 1.32 -2.38 20.86
C THR A 325 -0.03 -2.47 20.17
N ALA A 326 -0.32 -3.65 19.61
CA ALA A 326 -1.60 -3.95 19.00
C ALA A 326 -2.06 -5.35 19.41
N SER A 327 -3.36 -5.54 19.57
CA SER A 327 -3.93 -6.88 19.76
C SER A 327 -4.16 -7.54 18.42
N GLU A 328 -4.05 -8.86 18.41
CA GLU A 328 -4.64 -9.69 17.35
C GLU A 328 -6.09 -9.26 17.16
N SER A 329 -6.43 -8.94 15.93
CA SER A 329 -7.79 -8.53 15.60
C SER A 329 -8.61 -9.75 15.18
N PRO A 330 -9.91 -9.80 15.52
CA PRO A 330 -10.80 -10.83 15.01
C PRO A 330 -10.71 -10.86 13.47
N GLY A 331 -10.70 -12.06 12.86
CA GLY A 331 -10.55 -12.24 11.41
C GLY A 331 -11.63 -11.60 10.53
N THR A 332 -12.59 -10.89 11.13
CA THR A 332 -13.61 -10.07 10.46
C THR A 332 -13.18 -8.63 10.23
N VAL A 333 -12.09 -8.16 10.86
CA VAL A 333 -11.59 -6.79 10.71
C VAL A 333 -10.76 -6.70 9.44
N TYR A 334 -11.14 -5.80 8.52
CA TYR A 334 -10.51 -5.70 7.21
C TYR A 334 -9.15 -4.98 7.21
N ALA A 335 -8.84 -4.20 8.25
CA ALA A 335 -7.63 -3.39 8.36
C ALA A 335 -7.14 -3.29 9.82
N PRO A 336 -6.69 -4.40 10.43
CA PRO A 336 -6.30 -4.39 11.82
C PRO A 336 -5.02 -3.56 12.04
N PRO A 337 -4.96 -2.72 13.10
CA PRO A 337 -3.73 -2.06 13.50
C PRO A 337 -2.74 -3.12 13.96
N MET A 338 -1.50 -3.02 13.52
CA MET A 338 -0.45 -3.97 13.86
C MET A 338 0.89 -3.26 14.09
N THR A 339 1.75 -3.91 14.88
CA THR A 339 3.15 -3.49 15.02
C THR A 339 3.93 -3.94 13.78
N PRO A 340 5.10 -3.36 13.48
CA PRO A 340 5.93 -3.82 12.37
C PRO A 340 6.31 -5.31 12.48
N ALA A 341 6.55 -5.82 13.69
CA ALA A 341 6.83 -7.23 13.92
C ALA A 341 5.59 -8.11 13.68
N GLY A 342 4.43 -7.70 14.20
CA GLY A 342 3.16 -8.40 13.96
C GLY A 342 2.79 -8.42 12.48
N PHE A 343 3.07 -7.34 11.74
CA PHE A 343 2.91 -7.30 10.29
C PHE A 343 3.74 -8.39 9.59
N VAL A 344 5.04 -8.50 9.90
CA VAL A 344 5.91 -9.51 9.26
C VAL A 344 5.44 -10.93 9.59
N ASP A 345 4.97 -11.17 10.80
CA ASP A 345 4.46 -12.47 11.20
C ASP A 345 3.12 -12.80 10.51
N GLU A 346 2.08 -12.00 10.76
CA GLU A 346 0.73 -12.26 10.28
C GLU A 346 0.62 -12.19 8.75
N ILE A 347 1.13 -11.12 8.15
CA ILE A 347 1.06 -10.93 6.69
C ILE A 347 2.02 -11.87 5.98
N GLY A 348 3.20 -12.13 6.56
CA GLY A 348 4.12 -13.13 6.05
C GLY A 348 3.50 -14.52 6.03
N HIS A 349 2.84 -14.92 7.12
CA HIS A 349 2.11 -16.19 7.20
C HIS A 349 0.97 -16.27 6.18
N TYR A 350 0.18 -15.21 6.06
CA TYR A 350 -0.91 -15.10 5.11
C TYR A 350 -0.45 -15.27 3.65
N LEU A 351 0.64 -14.61 3.27
CA LEU A 351 1.22 -14.70 1.92
C LEU A 351 1.94 -16.03 1.69
N ALA A 352 2.57 -16.61 2.71
CA ALA A 352 3.29 -17.86 2.64
C ALA A 352 2.42 -19.08 2.30
N ALA A 353 1.09 -18.96 2.41
CA ALA A 353 0.17 -20.00 1.93
C ALA A 353 0.16 -20.16 0.40
N ASP A 354 0.69 -19.20 -0.37
CA ASP A 354 0.96 -19.36 -1.81
C ASP A 354 2.27 -18.65 -2.22
N PRO A 355 3.44 -19.15 -1.76
CA PRO A 355 4.66 -18.35 -1.61
C PRO A 355 5.40 -18.11 -2.95
N ALA A 356 5.07 -18.87 -4.00
CA ALA A 356 5.80 -18.87 -5.26
C ALA A 356 4.87 -18.76 -6.47
N ARG A 357 3.71 -18.10 -6.32
CA ARG A 357 2.79 -17.83 -7.43
C ARG A 357 2.58 -16.34 -7.66
N VAL A 358 2.31 -15.97 -8.91
CA VAL A 358 1.93 -14.61 -9.29
C VAL A 358 0.72 -14.66 -10.22
N HIS A 359 -0.34 -13.94 -9.89
CA HIS A 359 -1.49 -13.79 -10.76
C HIS A 359 -1.26 -12.69 -11.79
N ARG A 360 -1.12 -13.04 -13.07
CA ARG A 360 -0.66 -12.09 -14.12
C ARG A 360 -1.61 -10.91 -14.34
N ASP A 361 -2.92 -11.15 -14.35
CA ASP A 361 -3.88 -10.06 -14.58
C ASP A 361 -3.97 -9.09 -13.40
N ALA A 362 -3.99 -9.63 -12.18
CA ALA A 362 -3.91 -8.84 -10.97
C ALA A 362 -2.62 -8.02 -10.94
N PHE A 363 -1.48 -8.64 -11.26
CA PHE A 363 -0.20 -7.94 -11.37
C PHE A 363 -0.29 -6.74 -12.32
N ARG A 364 -0.80 -6.93 -13.55
CA ARG A 364 -0.90 -5.84 -14.53
C ARG A 364 -1.87 -4.75 -14.08
N GLN A 365 -3.01 -5.14 -13.51
CA GLN A 365 -4.01 -4.20 -13.03
C GLN A 365 -3.49 -3.37 -11.85
N VAL A 366 -2.77 -4.00 -10.91
CA VAL A 366 -2.14 -3.32 -9.77
C VAL A 366 -0.99 -2.43 -10.25
N LEU A 367 -0.13 -2.92 -11.14
CA LEU A 367 0.98 -2.15 -11.71
C LEU A 367 0.50 -0.89 -12.44
N ALA A 368 -0.61 -0.98 -13.17
CA ALA A 368 -1.22 0.16 -13.86
C ALA A 368 -1.73 1.26 -12.91
N ARG A 369 -1.81 0.98 -11.60
CA ARG A 369 -2.20 1.93 -10.56
C ARG A 369 -1.01 2.49 -9.77
N VAL A 370 0.21 2.04 -10.04
CA VAL A 370 1.40 2.64 -9.45
C VAL A 370 1.55 4.06 -10.00
N VAL A 371 1.53 5.03 -9.11
CA VAL A 371 1.76 6.44 -9.44
C VAL A 371 3.27 6.62 -9.65
N PRO A 372 3.70 7.20 -10.79
CA PRO A 372 5.10 7.33 -11.16
C PRO A 372 5.88 8.36 -10.34
#